data_AF-A0A0G2HUT8-F1
#
_entry.id   AF-A0A0G2HUT8-F1
#
_cell.length_a   1.000
_cell.length_b   1.000
_cell.length_c   1.000
_cell.angle_alpha   90.00
_cell.angle_beta   90.00
_cell.angle_gamma   90.00
#
_symmetry.space_group_name_H-M   'P 1'
#
loop_
_entity.id
_entity.type
_entity.pdbx_description
1 polymer ?
#
loop_
_entity_poly.entity_id
_entity_poly.type
_entity_poly.pdbx_seq_one_letter_code
_entity_poly.pdbx_strand_id
1 'polypeptide(L)' 'YKHVQKYAVSYKVSNFVNLDKSDIFSDLESSLKPECSEYATEKNERLYNMKFNLSQSQDSVKSSR' A
#
# COMPACT_ATOMS: atom_id res chain seq x y z
N TYR A 1 19.84 -6.09 -37.18
CA TYR A 1 19.26 -5.40 -35.99
C TYR A 1 18.20 -4.39 -36.43
N LYS A 2 17.07 -4.83 -37.00
CA LYS A 2 16.00 -3.93 -37.51
C LYS A 2 14.58 -4.43 -37.21
N HIS A 3 14.42 -5.46 -36.37
CA HIS A 3 13.13 -6.13 -36.21
C HIS A 3 12.45 -5.97 -34.84
N VAL A 4 13.13 -5.46 -33.81
CA VAL A 4 12.58 -5.42 -32.44
C VAL A 4 11.95 -4.06 -32.08
N GLN A 5 12.15 -3.01 -32.89
CA GLN A 5 11.61 -1.67 -32.57
C GLN A 5 10.15 -1.45 -32.95
N LYS A 6 9.53 -2.32 -33.77
CA LYS A 6 8.11 -2.14 -34.15
C LYS A 6 7.12 -2.40 -33.01
N TYR A 7 7.56 -3.04 -31.93
CA TYR A 7 6.72 -3.37 -30.77
C TYR A 7 7.10 -2.60 -29.50
N ALA A 8 8.21 -1.87 -29.51
CA ALA A 8 8.60 -1.01 -28.41
C ALA A 8 7.88 0.33 -28.57
N VAL A 9 6.64 0.40 -28.08
CA VAL A 9 5.97 1.69 -27.93
C VAL A 9 6.83 2.53 -26.98
N SER A 10 7.43 3.59 -27.49
CA SER A 10 8.18 4.53 -26.66
C SER A 10 7.17 5.34 -25.86
N TYR A 11 6.78 4.83 -24.70
CA TYR A 11 5.94 5.57 -23.79
C TYR A 11 6.79 6.64 -23.09
N LYS A 12 6.46 7.91 -23.33
CA LYS A 12 7.05 9.02 -22.58
C LYS A 12 6.24 9.22 -21.30
N VAL A 13 6.90 9.60 -20.20
CA VAL A 13 6.22 9.93 -18.93
C VAL A 13 5.18 11.04 -19.14
N SER A 14 5.46 11.99 -20.04
CA SER A 14 4.54 13.05 -20.45
C SER A 14 3.24 12.55 -21.09
N ASN A 15 3.20 11.30 -21.56
CA ASN A 15 1.97 10.71 -22.12
C ASN A 15 0.97 10.35 -21.02
N PHE A 16 1.42 10.25 -19.76
CA PHE A 16 0.60 9.85 -18.62
C PHE A 16 0.48 10.95 -17.57
N VAL A 17 1.44 11.89 -17.53
CA VAL A 17 1.53 12.92 -16.50
C VAL A 17 1.75 14.28 -17.15
N ASN A 18 0.91 15.25 -16.78
CA ASN A 18 1.13 16.65 -17.16
C ASN A 18 2.24 17.25 -16.31
N LEU A 19 3.45 17.36 -16.87
CA LEU A 19 4.62 17.92 -16.19
C LEU A 19 4.58 19.45 -16.06
N ASP A 20 3.71 20.13 -16.81
CA ASP A 20 3.51 21.59 -16.69
C ASP A 20 2.64 21.94 -15.48
N LYS A 21 1.86 20.98 -14.97
CA LYS A 21 1.13 21.13 -13.71
C LYS A 21 2.15 20.97 -12.57
N SER A 22 2.30 22.00 -11.74
CA SER A 22 3.20 21.94 -10.58
C SER A 22 2.77 20.87 -9.55
N ASP A 23 1.47 20.58 -9.48
CA ASP A 23 0.94 19.56 -8.57
C ASP A 23 0.34 18.39 -9.37
N ILE A 24 1.23 17.44 -9.66
CA ILE A 24 0.98 16.22 -10.41
C ILE A 24 0.16 15.20 -9.60
N PHE A 25 0.22 15.27 -8.27
CA PHE A 25 -0.26 14.22 -7.39
C PHE A 25 -1.59 14.52 -6.72
N SER A 26 -2.14 15.74 -6.82
CA SER A 26 -3.42 16.09 -6.16
C SER A 26 -4.55 15.11 -6.50
N ASP A 27 -4.60 14.63 -7.75
CA ASP A 27 -5.64 13.70 -8.20
C ASP A 27 -5.44 12.31 -7.55
N LEU A 28 -4.18 11.88 -7.36
CA LEU A 28 -3.83 10.61 -6.72
C LEU A 28 -3.99 10.67 -5.20
N GLU A 29 -3.66 11.79 -4.58
CA GLU A 29 -3.76 11.98 -3.13
C GLU A 29 -5.21 11.80 -2.64
N SER A 30 -6.19 12.19 -3.46
CA SER A 30 -7.60 11.92 -3.21
C SER A 30 -7.95 10.43 -3.17
N SER A 31 -7.31 9.62 -4.02
CA SER A 31 -7.50 8.17 -4.12
C SER A 31 -6.67 7.38 -3.11
N LEU A 32 -5.59 7.98 -2.59
CA LEU A 32 -4.74 7.40 -1.55
C LEU A 32 -5.29 7.63 -0.15
N LYS A 33 -6.34 8.46 0.00
CA LYS A 33 -7.08 8.51 1.25
C LYS A 33 -7.61 7.10 1.52
N PRO A 34 -7.22 6.48 2.65
CA PRO A 34 -7.71 5.16 2.97
C PRO A 34 -9.23 5.22 3.09
N GLU A 35 -9.95 4.32 2.43
CA GLU A 35 -11.39 4.06 2.68
C GLU A 35 -11.65 3.51 4.11
N CYS A 36 -10.62 3.48 4.96
CA CYS A 36 -10.70 2.93 6.30
C CYS A 36 -11.62 3.81 7.16
N SER A 37 -12.83 3.30 7.40
CA SER A 37 -13.72 3.88 8.40
C SER A 37 -13.06 3.80 9.78
N GLU A 38 -13.37 4.75 10.67
CA GLU A 38 -12.88 4.73 12.06
C GLU A 38 -13.18 3.38 12.74
N TYR A 39 -14.33 2.78 12.42
CA TYR A 39 -14.73 1.44 12.87
C TYR A 39 -13.83 0.30 12.37
N ALA A 40 -13.31 0.38 11.13
CA ALA A 40 -12.38 -0.62 10.59
C ALA A 40 -11.01 -0.54 11.29
N THR A 41 -10.58 0.67 11.66
CA THR A 41 -9.31 0.91 12.38
C THR A 41 -9.36 0.35 13.80
N GLU A 42 -10.42 0.64 14.56
CA GLU A 42 -10.56 0.20 15.95
C GLU A 42 -10.71 -1.33 16.08
N LYS A 43 -11.42 -1.96 15.13
CA LYS A 43 -11.57 -3.42 15.08
C LYS A 43 -10.25 -4.11 14.72
N ASN A 44 -9.49 -3.56 13.78
CA ASN A 44 -8.19 -4.11 13.40
C ASN A 44 -7.14 -3.95 14.50
N GLU A 45 -7.13 -2.81 15.20
CA GLU A 45 -6.27 -2.58 16.35
C GLU A 45 -6.60 -3.56 17.49
N ARG A 46 -7.88 -3.75 17.79
CA ARG A 46 -8.32 -4.73 18.81
C ARG A 46 -7.92 -6.16 18.42
N LEU A 47 -8.06 -6.54 17.15
CA LEU A 47 -7.68 -7.86 16.65
C LEU A 47 -6.15 -8.07 16.70
N TYR A 48 -5.38 -7.05 16.34
CA TYR A 48 -3.92 -7.07 16.40
C TYR A 48 -3.45 -7.24 17.84
N ASN A 49 -3.96 -6.41 18.76
CA ASN A 49 -3.63 -6.47 20.18
C ASN A 49 -4.04 -7.82 20.80
N MET A 50 -5.20 -8.37 20.43
CA MET A 50 -5.61 -9.70 20.88
C MET A 50 -4.64 -10.80 20.40
N LYS A 51 -4.28 -10.79 19.10
CA LYS A 51 -3.33 -11.77 18.52
C LYS A 51 -1.94 -11.65 19.12
N PHE A 52 -1.45 -10.43 19.30
CA PHE A 52 -0.15 -10.15 19.88
C PHE A 52 -0.06 -10.67 21.32
N ASN A 53 -1.06 -10.36 22.16
CA ASN A 53 -1.11 -10.83 23.55
C ASN A 53 -1.28 -12.36 23.65
N LEU A 54 -2.04 -12.97 22.74
CA LEU A 54 -2.18 -14.43 22.67
C LEU A 54 -0.85 -15.10 22.30
N SER A 55 -0.10 -14.53 21.36
CA SER A 55 1.23 -15.03 20.97
C SER A 55 2.22 -14.95 22.13
N GLN A 56 2.29 -13.82 22.82
CA GLN A 56 3.17 -13.63 23.98
C GLN A 56 2.85 -14.59 25.13
N SER A 57 1.56 -14.89 25.33
CA SER A 57 1.12 -15.85 26.35
C SER A 57 1.49 -17.30 25.99
N GLN A 58 1.53 -17.66 24.71
CA GLN A 58 1.96 -18.99 24.27
C GLN A 58 3.47 -19.20 24.41
N ASP A 59 4.26 -18.16 24.20
CA ASP A 59 5.73 -18.22 24.34
C ASP A 59 6.15 -18.35 25.81
N SER A 60 5.42 -17.71 26.73
CA SER A 60 5.58 -17.91 28.18
C SER A 60 5.32 -19.36 28.64
N VAL A 61 4.31 -20.02 28.07
CA VAL A 61 3.96 -21.41 28.42
C VAL A 61 4.95 -22.42 27.83
N LYS A 62 5.53 -22.14 26.66
CA LYS A 62 6.59 -22.99 26.07
C LYS A 62 7.94 -22.83 26.76
N SER A 63 8.28 -21.65 27.25
CA SER A 63 9.54 -21.42 27.97
C SER A 63 9.59 -22.06 29.36
N SER A 64 8.46 -22.54 29.89
CA SER A 64 8.34 -23.15 31.22
C SER A 64 8.24 -24.70 31.18
N ARG A 65 8.41 -25.34 30.01
CA ARG A 65 8.42 -26.80 29.84
C ARG A 65 9.79 -27.31 29.43
#